data_AF-A0A365YS90-F1
#
_entry.id   AF-A0A365YS90-F1
#
_cell.length_a   1.000
_cell.length_b   1.000
_cell.length_c   1.000
_cell.angle_alpha   90.00
_cell.angle_beta   90.00
_cell.angle_gamma   90.00
#
_symmetry.space_group_name_H-M   'P 1'
#
loop_
_entity.id
_entity.type
_entity.pdbx_description
1 polymer ?
#
loop_
_entity_poly.entity_id
_entity_poly.type
_entity_poly.pdbx_seq_one_letter_code
_entity_poly.pdbx_strand_id
1 'polypeptide(L)' 'MSFGKHTHGPNFGKKVDGCPRCDELKAGAEPVRQEWRGQAARDEEMRRRSHEAHFAPGGPHATGQCGPVCTFGDW' A
#
# COMPACT_ATOMS: atom_id res chain seq x y z
N MET A 1 3.19 24.94 14.41
CA MET A 1 3.12 24.23 13.11
C MET A 1 1.68 24.28 12.63
N SER A 2 1.38 25.12 11.64
CA SER A 2 0.04 25.21 11.06
C SER A 2 -0.10 24.11 10.02
N PHE A 3 -0.78 23.02 10.38
CA PHE A 3 -1.12 21.97 9.43
C PHE A 3 -2.25 22.51 8.55
N GLY A 4 -1.97 22.68 7.26
CA GLY A 4 -2.83 23.42 6.32
C GLY A 4 -4.28 22.92 6.25
N LYS A 5 -5.18 23.84 5.86
CA LYS A 5 -6.55 23.61 5.35
C LYS A 5 -7.56 22.83 6.23
N HIS A 6 -7.26 22.51 7.48
CA HIS A 6 -8.20 21.84 8.38
C HIS A 6 -8.32 22.59 9.70
N THR A 7 -9.55 22.91 10.11
CA THR A 7 -9.87 23.63 11.36
C THR A 7 -9.89 22.73 12.60
N HIS A 8 -9.62 21.43 12.42
CA HIS A 8 -9.70 20.40 13.46
C HIS A 8 -8.56 19.37 13.32
N GLY A 9 -8.24 18.67 14.41
CA GLY A 9 -7.31 17.54 14.40
C GLY A 9 -7.84 16.33 13.63
N PRO A 10 -7.01 15.31 13.33
CA PRO A 10 -7.43 14.12 12.61
C PRO A 10 -8.61 13.42 13.30
N ASN A 11 -9.73 13.27 12.59
CA ASN A 11 -10.93 12.61 13.10
C ASN A 11 -11.37 11.52 12.12
N PHE A 12 -10.69 10.37 12.20
CA PHE A 12 -10.91 9.27 11.25
C PHE A 12 -12.30 8.64 11.41
N GLY A 13 -13.02 8.49 10.30
CA GLY A 13 -14.33 7.84 10.27
C GLY A 13 -15.49 8.67 10.83
N LYS A 14 -15.27 9.92 11.25
CA LYS A 14 -16.32 10.80 11.79
C LYS A 14 -16.38 12.12 11.02
N LYS A 15 -17.59 12.64 10.83
CA LYS A 15 -17.81 13.94 10.19
C LYS A 15 -17.62 15.06 11.22
N VAL A 16 -17.09 16.20 10.77
CA VAL A 16 -16.92 17.42 11.57
C VAL A 16 -17.65 18.56 10.85
N ASP A 17 -18.45 19.32 11.58
CA ASP A 17 -19.16 20.48 11.01
C ASP A 17 -18.19 21.65 10.78
N GLY A 18 -18.34 22.31 9.63
CA GLY A 18 -17.41 23.34 9.18
C GLY A 18 -16.10 22.82 8.57
N CYS A 19 -16.00 21.51 8.31
CA CYS A 19 -14.89 20.92 7.56
C CYS A 19 -15.22 20.89 6.05
N PRO A 20 -14.47 21.62 5.20
CA PRO A 20 -14.75 21.69 3.76
C PRO A 20 -14.84 20.31 3.09
N ARG A 21 -13.94 19.39 3.47
CA ARG A 21 -13.94 18.02 2.91
C ARG A 21 -15.15 17.21 3.37
N CYS A 22 -15.62 17.39 4.61
CA CYS A 22 -16.81 16.71 5.08
C CYS A 22 -18.06 17.23 4.36
N ASP A 23 -18.12 18.52 4.03
CA ASP A 23 -19.24 19.11 3.32
C ASP A 23 -19.28 18.69 1.84
N GLU A 24 -18.12 18.62 1.17
CA GLU A 24 -18.00 18.00 -0.17
C GLU A 24 -18.53 16.55 -0.18
N LEU A 25 -18.12 15.74 0.80
CA LEU A 25 -18.57 14.35 0.92
C LEU A 25 -20.07 14.25 1.26
N LYS A 26 -20.61 15.16 2.08
CA LYS A 26 -22.06 15.25 2.35
C LYS A 26 -22.84 15.61 1.07
N ALA A 27 -22.27 16.44 0.20
CA ALA A 27 -22.84 16.81 -1.10
C ALA A 27 -22.73 15.71 -2.17
N GLY A 28 -22.16 14.55 -1.85
CA GLY A 28 -22.05 13.42 -2.76
C GLY A 28 -20.80 13.44 -3.64
N ALA A 29 -19.76 14.19 -3.27
CA ALA A 29 -18.48 14.14 -3.97
C ALA A 29 -17.95 12.71 -4.04
N GLU A 30 -17.38 12.34 -5.20
CA GLU A 30 -16.80 11.01 -5.36
C GLU A 30 -15.66 10.80 -4.33
N PRO A 31 -15.57 9.60 -3.73
CA PRO A 31 -14.43 9.23 -2.91
C PRO A 31 -13.13 9.36 -3.70
N VAL A 32 -12.06 9.79 -3.03
CA VAL A 32 -10.73 9.83 -3.66
C VAL A 32 -10.35 8.39 -4.04
N ARG A 33 -9.99 8.19 -5.31
CA ARG A 33 -9.44 6.92 -5.77
C ARG A 33 -8.10 6.69 -5.09
N GLN A 34 -8.02 5.60 -4.33
CA GLN A 34 -6.80 5.15 -3.68
C GLN A 34 -6.03 4.30 -4.68
N GLU A 35 -5.06 4.88 -5.40
CA GLU A 35 -4.35 4.20 -6.50
C GLU A 35 -3.70 2.88 -6.07
N TRP A 36 -3.28 2.77 -4.81
CA TRP A 36 -2.72 1.55 -4.23
C TRP A 36 -3.73 0.40 -4.13
N ARG A 37 -5.04 0.65 -4.09
CA ARG A 37 -6.06 -0.42 -4.12
C ARG A 37 -6.10 -1.16 -5.45
N GLY A 38 -5.66 -0.52 -6.54
CA GLY A 38 -5.55 -1.13 -7.85
C GLY A 38 -4.24 -1.89 -8.08
N GLN A 39 -3.31 -1.85 -7.12
CA GLN A 39 -1.95 -2.39 -7.32
C GLN A 39 -1.83 -3.87 -7.00
N ALA A 40 -2.83 -4.49 -6.36
CA ALA A 40 -2.78 -5.89 -5.96
C ALA A 40 -2.38 -6.86 -7.08
N ALA A 41 -2.86 -6.65 -8.32
CA ALA A 41 -2.47 -7.47 -9.46
C ALA A 41 -0.99 -7.28 -9.87
N ARG A 42 -0.47 -6.05 -9.76
CA ARG A 42 0.94 -5.74 -10.04
C ARG A 42 1.85 -6.29 -8.94
N ASP A 43 1.42 -6.18 -7.69
CA ASP A 43 2.14 -6.71 -6.53
C ASP A 43 2.24 -8.24 -6.59
N GLU A 44 1.13 -8.89 -6.96
CA GLU A 44 1.10 -10.34 -7.19
C GLU A 44 2.04 -10.77 -8.33
N GLU A 45 2.05 -10.02 -9.43
CA GLU A 45 2.96 -10.28 -10.55
C GLU A 45 4.43 -10.10 -10.14
N MET A 46 4.76 -9.02 -9.42
CA MET A 46 6.11 -8.79 -8.90
C MET A 46 6.53 -9.90 -7.95
N ARG A 47 5.64 -10.31 -7.04
CA ARG A 47 5.85 -11.45 -6.14
C ARG A 47 6.19 -12.71 -6.93
N ARG A 48 5.36 -13.08 -7.91
CA ARG A 48 5.60 -14.26 -8.76
C ARG A 48 6.96 -14.21 -9.45
N ARG A 49 7.26 -13.10 -10.15
CA ARG A 49 8.54 -12.93 -10.87
C ARG A 49 9.74 -13.02 -9.92
N SER A 50 9.62 -12.44 -8.72
CA SER A 50 10.69 -12.47 -7.72
C SER A 50 10.93 -13.91 -7.19
N HIS A 51 9.86 -14.69 -7.00
CA HIS A 51 9.96 -16.10 -6.64
C HIS A 51 10.61 -16.95 -7.73
N GLU A 52 10.17 -16.79 -8.98
CA GLU A 52 10.75 -17.50 -10.12
C GLU A 52 12.26 -17.22 -10.24
N ALA A 53 12.67 -15.95 -10.12
CA ALA A 53 14.08 -15.58 -10.19
C ALA A 53 14.91 -16.10 -9.00
N HIS A 54 14.34 -16.09 -7.80
CA HIS A 54 15.03 -16.55 -6.59
C HIS A 54 15.31 -18.06 -6.62
N PHE A 55 14.32 -18.83 -7.06
CA PHE A 55 14.35 -20.30 -7.06
C PHE A 55 14.75 -20.94 -8.40
N ALA A 56 15.02 -20.15 -9.43
CA ALA A 56 15.53 -20.65 -10.70
C ALA A 56 16.86 -21.43 -10.52
N PRO A 57 17.16 -22.39 -11.42
CA PRO A 57 18.48 -23.03 -11.46
C PRO A 57 19.59 -21.97 -11.60
N GLY A 58 20.59 -22.03 -10.73
CA GLY A 58 21.66 -21.03 -10.67
C GLY A 58 21.25 -19.70 -10.01
N GLY A 59 20.02 -19.58 -9.53
CA GLY A 59 19.53 -18.43 -8.77
C GLY A 59 20.12 -18.34 -7.36
N PRO A 60 19.77 -17.29 -6.59
CA PRO A 60 20.24 -17.06 -5.23
C PRO A 60 20.05 -18.26 -4.30
N HIS A 61 18.93 -18.98 -4.42
CA HIS A 61 18.68 -20.17 -3.61
C HIS A 61 19.61 -21.32 -3.97
N ALA A 62 19.72 -21.62 -5.27
CA ALA A 62 20.57 -22.70 -5.77
C ALA A 62 22.07 -22.46 -5.52
N THR A 63 22.49 -21.20 -5.44
CA THR A 63 23.90 -20.82 -5.19
C THR A 63 24.22 -20.62 -3.71
N GLY A 64 23.27 -20.90 -2.81
CA GLY A 64 23.49 -20.84 -1.36
C GLY A 64 23.56 -19.42 -0.78
N GLN A 65 23.12 -18.41 -1.52
CA GLN A 65 23.17 -17.00 -1.08
C GLN A 65 22.15 -16.67 0.04
N CYS A 66 21.25 -17.61 0.37
CA CYS A 66 20.22 -17.44 1.40
C CYS A 66 20.75 -17.62 2.83
N GLY A 67 21.94 -18.21 3.02
CA GLY A 67 22.43 -18.63 4.33
C GLY A 67 21.78 -19.93 4.82
N PRO A 68 21.81 -20.22 6.14
CA PRO A 68 21.39 -21.51 6.70
C PRO A 68 19.87 -21.75 6.64
N VAL A 69 19.06 -20.69 6.55
CA VAL A 69 17.60 -20.77 6.39
C VAL A 69 17.19 -19.75 5.34
N CYS A 70 16.41 -20.17 4.34
CA CYS A 70 15.84 -19.27 3.36
C CYS A 70 14.55 -18.66 3.91
N THR A 71 14.50 -17.34 4.04
CA THR A 71 13.31 -16.57 4.45
C THR A 71 12.72 -15.75 3.29
N PHE A 72 13.14 -16.04 2.05
CA PHE A 72 12.58 -15.37 0.89
C PHE A 72 11.12 -15.77 0.71
N GLY A 73 10.22 -14.79 0.67
CA GLY A 73 8.77 -15.00 0.56
C GLY A 73 7.97 -14.78 1.85
N ASP A 74 8.63 -14.47 2.98
CA ASP A 74 7.98 -14.32 4.31
C ASP A 74 7.45 -12.89 4.56
N TRP A 75 6.53 -12.43 3.71
CA TRP A 75 5.86 -11.12 3.79
C TRP A 75 4.35 -11.21 3.55
#